data_AF-A0A814QMM4-F1
#
_entry.id   AF-A0A814QMM4-F1
#
_cell.length_a   1.000
_cell.length_b   1.000
_cell.length_c   1.000
_cell.angle_alpha   90.00
_cell.angle_beta   90.00
_cell.angle_gamma   90.00
#
_symmetry.space_group_name_H-M   'P 1'
#
loop_
_entity.id
_entity.type
_entity.pdbx_description
1 polymer ?
#
loop_
_entity_poly.entity_id
_entity_poly.type
_entity_poly.pdbx_seq_one_letter_code
_entity_poly.pdbx_strand_id
1 'polypeptide(L)'
;MAARFLRDFEPQHARRILDELAPSQQMRKPIENFDDIPVVSLEETVESLVSLVPNVKEMVSKPKDGLTTNESASIMLYSLEWEPRENSFDIILNNTLRAEDKEKLKPWQLY
;
A
#
# COMPACT_ATOMS: atom_id res chain seq x y z
N MET A 1 11.10 -35.33 -16.42
CA MET A 1 12.16 -34.31 -16.28
C MET A 1 11.50 -32.93 -16.27
N ALA A 2 10.77 -32.58 -15.20
CA ALA A 2 10.03 -31.31 -15.09
C ALA A 2 9.78 -30.92 -13.62
N ALA A 3 10.72 -31.21 -12.73
CA ALA A 3 10.56 -31.01 -11.28
C ALA A 3 11.81 -30.42 -10.64
N ARG A 4 12.40 -29.39 -11.27
CA ARG A 4 13.61 -28.73 -10.76
C ARG A 4 13.62 -27.20 -10.86
N PHE A 5 12.44 -26.57 -10.99
CA PHE A 5 12.32 -25.10 -11.06
C PHE A 5 11.43 -24.49 -9.96
N LEU A 6 11.04 -25.27 -8.94
CA LEU A 6 10.30 -24.77 -7.77
C LEU A 6 11.07 -25.04 -6.47
N ARG A 7 12.37 -24.80 -6.47
CA ARG A 7 13.19 -25.03 -5.29
C ARG A 7 14.28 -23.97 -5.21
N ASP A 8 13.89 -22.72 -5.02
CA ASP A 8 14.75 -21.61 -4.55
C ASP A 8 13.89 -20.46 -3.97
N PHE A 9 12.80 -20.76 -3.27
CA PHE A 9 12.14 -19.79 -2.39
C PHE A 9 12.55 -20.11 -0.95
N GLU A 10 13.57 -19.41 -0.48
CA GLU A 10 14.13 -19.54 0.87
C GLU A 10 13.06 -19.24 1.95
N PRO A 11 12.73 -20.20 2.84
CA PRO A 11 11.62 -20.10 3.79
C PRO A 11 11.84 -19.12 4.95
N GLN A 12 13.04 -18.54 5.10
CA GLN A 12 13.30 -17.53 6.13
C GLN A 12 12.53 -16.21 5.91
N HIS A 13 12.27 -15.82 4.66
CA HIS A 13 11.54 -14.57 4.38
C HIS A 13 10.02 -14.74 4.42
N ALA A 14 9.51 -15.93 4.08
CA ALA A 14 8.07 -16.23 4.16
C ALA A 14 7.56 -16.26 5.61
N ARG A 15 8.42 -16.63 6.57
CA ARG A 15 8.07 -16.68 8.00
C ARG A 15 7.79 -15.29 8.60
N ARG A 16 8.49 -14.24 8.16
CA ARG A 16 8.30 -12.88 8.71
C ARG A 16 6.91 -12.30 8.42
N ILE A 17 6.35 -12.57 7.24
CA ILE A 17 5.04 -12.02 6.85
C ILE A 17 3.91 -12.68 7.64
N LEU A 18 4.03 -13.97 7.99
CA LEU A 18 3.01 -14.70 8.75
C LEU A 18 3.12 -14.48 10.27
N ASP A 19 4.32 -14.32 10.82
CA ASP A 19 4.50 -14.10 12.26
C ASP A 19 4.13 -12.66 12.69
N GLU A 20 4.26 -11.66 11.81
CA GLU A 20 3.70 -10.30 12.03
C GLU A 20 2.17 -10.25 11.90
N LEU A 21 1.53 -11.30 11.36
CA LEU A 21 0.07 -11.49 11.36
C LEU A 21 -0.44 -12.16 12.64
N ALA A 22 0.39 -12.23 13.69
CA ALA A 22 -0.02 -12.69 15.01
C ALA A 22 -1.33 -11.98 15.45
N PRO A 23 -2.40 -12.75 15.72
CA PRO A 23 -3.71 -12.21 16.03
C PRO A 23 -3.76 -11.31 17.26
N SER A 24 -3.93 -10.01 17.05
CA SER A 24 -5.19 -9.45 17.55
C SER A 24 -6.19 -9.53 16.40
N GLN A 25 -6.63 -10.75 16.05
CA GLN A 25 -7.73 -11.00 15.12
C GLN A 25 -9.07 -10.58 15.75
N GLN A 26 -9.11 -9.41 16.38
CA GLN A 26 -10.36 -8.79 16.69
C GLN A 26 -10.92 -8.36 15.34
N MET A 27 -11.99 -9.03 14.91
CA MET A 27 -12.69 -8.72 13.68
C MET A 27 -13.07 -7.23 13.72
N ARG A 28 -12.32 -6.39 12.98
CA ARG A 28 -12.59 -4.96 12.92
C ARG A 28 -13.86 -4.78 12.10
N LYS A 29 -14.70 -3.82 12.51
CA LYS A 29 -15.88 -3.46 11.72
C LYS A 29 -15.44 -3.06 10.30
N PRO A 30 -16.26 -3.34 9.28
CA PRO A 30 -16.05 -2.82 7.94
C PRO A 30 -15.77 -1.32 7.95
N ILE A 31 -14.97 -0.85 6.99
CA ILE A 31 -14.76 0.58 6.79
C ILE A 31 -16.03 1.09 6.10
N GLU A 32 -16.78 1.95 6.79
CA GLU A 32 -18.03 2.53 6.31
C GLU A 32 -17.78 3.88 5.64
N ASN A 33 -18.71 4.34 4.79
CA ASN A 33 -18.73 5.67 4.15
C ASN A 33 -17.62 5.92 3.11
N PHE A 34 -17.04 4.87 2.52
CA PHE A 34 -16.18 4.99 1.33
C PHE A 34 -16.96 4.85 0.02
N ASP A 35 -18.13 4.23 0.04
CA ASP A 35 -18.95 3.96 -1.15
C ASP A 35 -19.47 5.25 -1.83
N ASP A 36 -19.66 6.33 -1.06
CA ASP A 36 -20.18 7.61 -1.55
C ASP A 36 -19.06 8.59 -1.96
N ILE A 37 -17.80 8.19 -1.87
CA ILE A 37 -16.67 9.07 -2.16
C ILE A 37 -16.41 9.09 -3.67
N PRO A 38 -16.37 10.27 -4.31
CA PRO A 38 -16.12 10.35 -5.73
C PRO A 38 -14.70 9.87 -6.06
N VAL A 39 -14.57 9.15 -7.17
CA VAL A 39 -13.26 8.85 -7.75
C VAL A 39 -12.67 10.15 -8.28
N VAL A 40 -11.50 10.53 -7.75
CA VAL A 40 -10.79 11.76 -8.12
C VAL A 40 -9.58 11.47 -9.01
N SER A 41 -8.90 12.52 -9.46
CA SER A 41 -7.64 12.38 -10.18
C SER A 41 -6.51 11.86 -9.28
N LEU A 42 -5.49 11.24 -9.89
CA LEU A 42 -4.31 10.79 -9.15
C LEU A 42 -3.63 11.95 -8.41
N GLU A 43 -3.60 13.14 -9.01
CA GLU A 43 -3.02 14.33 -8.42
C GLU A 43 -3.74 14.75 -7.13
N GLU A 44 -5.08 14.72 -7.13
CA GLU A 44 -5.91 15.03 -5.96
C GLU A 44 -5.73 14.00 -4.85
N THR A 45 -5.73 12.71 -5.20
CA THR A 45 -5.43 11.61 -4.27
C THR A 45 -4.04 11.76 -3.65
N VAL A 46 -3.03 12.04 -4.47
CA VAL A 46 -1.64 12.14 -3.99
C VAL A 46 -1.47 13.34 -3.08
N GLU A 47 -2.13 14.47 -3.36
CA GLU A 47 -2.09 15.63 -2.47
C GLU A 47 -2.65 15.35 -1.07
N SER A 48 -3.71 14.55 -0.95
CA SER A 48 -4.25 14.21 0.37
C SER A 48 -3.28 13.38 1.22
N LEU A 49 -2.32 12.70 0.58
CA LEU A 49 -1.39 11.76 1.21
C LEU A 49 0.00 12.34 1.50
N VAL A 50 0.35 13.52 0.97
CA VAL A 50 1.69 14.12 1.13
C VAL A 50 2.11 14.29 2.58
N SER A 51 1.15 14.59 3.47
CA SER A 51 1.42 14.76 4.91
C SER A 51 1.62 13.43 5.64
N LEU A 52 1.20 12.31 5.05
CA LEU A 52 1.25 10.98 5.65
C LEU A 52 2.39 10.13 5.11
N VAL A 53 2.58 10.15 3.79
CA VAL A 53 3.57 9.34 3.07
C VAL A 53 4.62 10.27 2.48
N PRO A 54 5.81 10.37 3.11
CA PRO A 54 6.89 11.22 2.62
C PRO A 54 7.25 10.85 1.18
N ASN A 55 7.53 11.83 0.33
CA ASN A 55 7.96 11.63 -1.07
C ASN A 55 6.95 10.90 -1.99
N VAL A 56 5.69 10.70 -1.57
CA VAL A 56 4.67 10.02 -2.40
C VAL A 56 4.51 10.62 -3.79
N LYS A 57 4.63 11.95 -3.92
CA LYS A 57 4.61 12.68 -5.20
C LYS A 57 5.72 12.26 -6.16
N GLU A 58 6.90 11.96 -5.64
CA GLU A 58 8.07 11.59 -6.45
C GLU A 58 7.91 10.15 -6.97
N MET A 59 7.22 9.30 -6.20
CA MET A 59 7.02 7.89 -6.49
C MET A 59 5.93 7.65 -7.55
N VAL A 60 4.93 8.53 -7.65
CA VAL A 60 3.86 8.46 -8.66
C VAL A 60 4.24 9.07 -10.02
N SER A 61 5.54 9.10 -10.34
CA SER A 61 6.06 9.77 -11.53
C SER A 61 5.70 9.05 -12.85
N LYS A 62 6.04 9.73 -13.96
CA LYS A 62 5.57 9.47 -15.33
C LYS A 62 5.47 7.98 -15.70
N PRO A 63 4.40 7.58 -16.40
CA PRO A 63 4.21 6.20 -16.82
C PRO A 63 5.36 5.71 -17.68
N LYS A 64 5.82 4.49 -17.39
CA LYS A 64 6.71 3.74 -18.29
C LYS A 64 5.86 2.88 -19.24
N ASP A 65 6.25 2.89 -20.50
CA ASP A 65 5.78 2.09 -21.64
C ASP A 65 4.42 1.36 -21.50
N GLY A 66 3.40 1.91 -22.17
CA GLY A 66 2.12 1.24 -22.43
C GLY A 66 1.10 1.25 -21.28
N LEU A 67 1.49 1.73 -20.09
CA LEU A 67 0.61 1.86 -18.93
C LEU A 67 -0.06 3.24 -18.86
N THR A 68 -1.26 3.27 -18.29
CA THR A 68 -1.86 4.52 -17.82
C THR A 68 -1.07 5.06 -16.62
N THR A 69 -1.18 6.38 -16.38
CA THR A 69 -0.53 7.03 -15.23
C THR A 69 -0.95 6.37 -13.90
N ASN A 70 -2.22 6.02 -13.75
CA ASN A 70 -2.74 5.38 -12.54
C ASN A 70 -2.15 3.98 -12.35
N GLU A 71 -2.09 3.15 -13.40
CA GLU A 71 -1.51 1.81 -13.32
C GLU A 71 -0.02 1.85 -12.97
N SER A 72 0.73 2.75 -13.62
CA SER A 72 2.15 2.94 -13.32
C SER A 72 2.34 3.40 -11.88
N ALA A 73 1.54 4.35 -11.40
CA ALA A 73 1.60 4.83 -10.01
C ALA A 73 1.32 3.70 -9.02
N SER A 74 0.26 2.90 -9.24
CA SER A 74 -0.06 1.75 -8.38
C SER A 74 1.09 0.74 -8.32
N ILE A 75 1.72 0.42 -9.45
CA ILE A 75 2.87 -0.49 -9.47
C ILE A 75 4.05 0.12 -8.71
N MET A 76 4.36 1.39 -8.96
CA MET A 76 5.52 2.06 -8.37
C MET A 76 5.40 2.18 -6.85
N LEU A 77 4.21 2.55 -6.34
CA LEU A 77 3.96 2.69 -4.90
C LEU A 77 4.19 1.37 -4.13
N TYR A 78 3.88 0.22 -4.74
CA TYR A 78 3.98 -1.10 -4.09
C TYR A 78 5.23 -1.92 -4.47
N SER A 79 5.96 -1.54 -5.53
CA SER A 79 7.06 -2.35 -6.07
C SER A 79 8.43 -1.71 -5.91
N LEU A 80 8.51 -0.38 -5.76
CA LEU A 80 9.79 0.26 -5.53
C LEU A 80 10.22 0.12 -4.07
N GLU A 81 11.53 0.00 -3.87
CA GLU A 81 12.13 0.06 -2.54
C GLU A 81 12.05 1.51 -2.04
N TRP A 82 11.39 1.69 -0.90
CA TRP A 82 11.32 2.95 -0.19
C TRP A 82 12.44 2.99 0.85
N GLU A 83 13.12 4.13 0.95
CA GLU A 83 14.15 4.35 1.96
C GLU A 83 13.82 5.60 2.79
N PRO A 84 13.61 5.46 4.12
CA PRO A 84 13.66 4.21 4.87
C PRO A 84 12.39 3.37 4.69
N ARG A 85 12.50 2.04 4.85
CA ARG A 85 11.40 1.09 4.57
C ARG A 85 10.13 1.40 5.36
N GLU A 86 10.22 1.81 6.62
CA GLU A 86 9.07 2.16 7.46
C GLU A 86 8.22 3.31 6.91
N ASN A 87 8.78 4.12 6.01
CA ASN A 87 8.07 5.20 5.32
C ASN A 87 7.44 4.74 3.99
N SER A 88 7.47 3.44 3.69
CA SER A 88 6.86 2.91 2.48
C SER A 88 5.36 3.08 2.50
N PHE A 89 4.80 3.33 1.32
CA PHE A 89 3.36 3.50 1.13
C PHE A 89 2.56 2.35 1.74
N ASP A 90 2.95 1.11 1.46
CA ASP A 90 2.25 -0.09 1.91
C ASP A 90 2.30 -0.26 3.43
N ILE A 91 3.42 0.07 4.08
CA ILE A 91 3.54 -0.03 5.54
C ILE A 91 2.66 1.02 6.21
N ILE A 92 2.72 2.27 5.75
CA ILE A 92 1.92 3.36 6.33
C ILE A 92 0.42 3.09 6.12
N LEU A 93 0.01 2.67 4.91
CA LEU A 93 -1.39 2.34 4.64
C LEU A 93 -1.86 1.16 5.50
N ASN A 94 -1.12 0.05 5.55
CA ASN A 94 -1.49 -1.12 6.33
C ASN A 94 -1.58 -0.82 7.83
N ASN A 95 -0.66 0.00 8.35
CA ASN A 95 -0.70 0.46 9.73
C ASN A 95 -1.93 1.33 9.99
N THR A 96 -2.29 2.20 9.05
CA THR A 96 -3.49 3.04 9.15
C THR A 96 -4.77 2.18 9.13
N LEU A 97 -4.88 1.21 8.23
CA LEU A 97 -6.03 0.29 8.13
C LEU A 97 -6.24 -0.53 9.41
N ARG A 98 -5.14 -0.90 10.08
CA ARG A 98 -5.15 -1.67 11.33
C ARG A 98 -5.30 -0.82 12.59
N ALA A 99 -5.18 0.51 12.48
CA ALA A 99 -5.32 1.40 13.61
C ALA A 99 -6.73 1.33 14.21
N GLU A 100 -6.81 1.44 15.53
CA GLU A 100 -8.10 1.49 16.23
C GLU A 100 -8.84 2.80 15.94
N ASP A 101 -8.07 3.87 15.84
CA ASP A 101 -8.52 5.21 15.54
C ASP A 101 -8.85 5.33 14.04
N LYS A 102 -10.14 5.27 13.72
CA LYS A 102 -10.67 5.38 12.36
C LYS A 102 -10.52 6.79 11.78
N GLU A 103 -10.30 7.80 12.60
CA GLU A 103 -10.06 9.17 12.12
C GLU A 103 -8.77 9.23 11.28
N LYS A 104 -7.81 8.33 11.54
CA LYS A 104 -6.58 8.21 10.76
C LYS A 104 -6.82 7.78 9.31
N LEU A 105 -7.98 7.20 8.99
CA LEU A 105 -8.35 6.84 7.62
C LEU A 105 -8.90 8.02 6.82
N LYS A 106 -9.28 9.14 7.45
CA LYS A 106 -9.85 10.29 6.74
C LYS A 106 -8.96 10.82 5.61
N PRO A 107 -7.63 10.96 5.76
CA PRO A 107 -6.81 11.46 4.66
C PRO A 107 -6.67 10.46 3.49
N TRP A 108 -6.99 9.19 3.73
CA TRP A 108 -6.98 8.11 2.73
C TRP A 108 -8.31 7.98 1.99
N GLN A 109 -9.31 8.79 2.32
CA GLN A 109 -10.64 8.72 1.71
C GLN A 109 -10.63 8.92 0.20
N LEU A 110 -9.68 9.72 -0.30
CA LEU A 110 -9.54 10.01 -1.73
C LEU A 110 -8.62 9.01 -2.46
N TYR A 111 -8.07 8.02 -1.77
CA TYR A 111 -7.21 6.96 -2.32
C TYR A 111 -7.99 5.67 -2.55
#